data_AF-A0A231VPK7-F1
#
_entry.id   AF-A0A231VPK7-F1
#
_cell.length_a   1.000
_cell.length_b   1.000
_cell.length_c   1.000
_cell.angle_alpha   90.00
_cell.angle_beta   90.00
_cell.angle_gamma   90.00
#
_symmetry.space_group_name_H-M   'P 1'
#
loop_
_entity.id
_entity.type
_entity.pdbx_description
1 polymer ?
#
loop_
_entity_poly.entity_id
_entity_poly.type
_entity_poly.pdbx_seq_one_letter_code
_entity_poly.pdbx_strand_id
1 'polypeptide(L)'
;ELNEHQPNNYAYKQWKLFQNFRGETRNSVVAILSSRYSIFDHEDVRNLISEDTMEMDTWNTKKTAVFIAIPETNNAFNFLSSILFAIGFEVLTHKADDILQGKVPGYSRKNLRHIQFIFDEFAQIGRIPNFAQVLSSIRSREMSIKIIIQAVNQLESLYKSDWKTIFNNCATHLFLGTNDKDTMEYYSTR
;
A
#
# COMPACT_ATOMS: atom_id res chain seq x y z
N GLU A 1 -23.93 -9.71 -19.28
CA GLU A 1 -23.07 -8.55 -19.52
C GLU A 1 -21.55 -8.83 -19.52
N LEU A 2 -20.85 -8.96 -18.37
CA LEU A 2 -19.36 -9.08 -18.38
C LEU A 2 -18.82 -10.28 -19.17
N ASN A 3 -19.48 -11.44 -19.09
CA ASN A 3 -19.08 -12.64 -19.85
C ASN A 3 -19.40 -12.56 -21.35
N GLU A 4 -20.33 -11.69 -21.76
CA GLU A 4 -20.61 -11.46 -23.18
C GLU A 4 -19.49 -10.64 -23.82
N HIS A 5 -18.96 -9.67 -23.08
CA HIS A 5 -17.85 -8.81 -23.52
C HIS A 5 -16.48 -9.49 -23.39
N GLN A 6 -16.29 -10.31 -22.35
CA GLN A 6 -15.06 -11.08 -22.13
C GLN A 6 -15.39 -12.53 -21.75
N PRO A 7 -15.51 -13.43 -22.73
CA PRO A 7 -15.83 -14.82 -22.49
C PRO A 7 -14.79 -15.51 -21.58
N ASN A 8 -15.25 -16.34 -20.65
CA ASN A 8 -14.41 -17.17 -19.77
C ASN A 8 -13.45 -16.40 -18.83
N ASN A 9 -13.72 -15.12 -18.56
CA ASN A 9 -12.93 -14.35 -17.61
C ASN A 9 -13.00 -14.91 -16.18
N TYR A 10 -11.96 -14.65 -15.38
CA TYR A 10 -11.83 -15.17 -14.02
C TYR A 10 -12.98 -14.73 -13.11
N ALA A 11 -13.37 -13.45 -13.16
CA ALA A 11 -14.45 -12.91 -12.33
C ALA A 11 -15.79 -13.62 -12.57
N TYR A 12 -16.14 -13.87 -13.83
CA TYR A 12 -17.35 -14.62 -14.19
C TYR A 12 -17.31 -16.07 -13.69
N LYS A 13 -16.16 -16.74 -13.79
CA LYS A 13 -16.00 -18.10 -13.26
C LYS A 13 -16.22 -18.13 -11.74
N GLN A 14 -15.63 -17.20 -11.00
CA GLN A 14 -15.84 -17.09 -9.54
C GLN A 14 -17.30 -16.77 -9.20
N TRP A 15 -17.94 -15.89 -9.96
CA TRP A 15 -19.37 -15.58 -9.78
C TRP A 15 -20.26 -16.81 -10.01
N LYS A 16 -20.02 -17.61 -11.05
CA LYS A 16 -20.76 -18.86 -11.27
C LYS A 16 -20.57 -19.85 -10.12
N LEU A 17 -19.34 -19.99 -9.61
CA LEU A 17 -19.08 -20.86 -8.46
C LEU A 17 -19.85 -20.37 -7.22
N PHE A 18 -19.91 -19.06 -6.99
CA PHE A 18 -20.70 -18.48 -5.91
C PHE A 18 -22.21 -18.77 -6.07
N GLN A 19 -22.75 -18.69 -7.28
CA GLN A 19 -24.16 -19.01 -7.56
C GLN A 19 -24.52 -20.48 -7.27
N ASN A 20 -23.55 -21.38 -7.21
CA ASN A 20 -23.79 -22.79 -6.88
C ASN A 20 -24.07 -23.00 -5.38
N PHE A 21 -23.66 -22.08 -4.50
CA PHE A 21 -24.03 -22.14 -3.09
C PHE A 21 -25.53 -21.85 -2.91
N ARG A 22 -26.21 -22.63 -2.07
CA ARG A 22 -27.65 -22.49 -1.78
C ARG A 22 -27.90 -22.35 -0.28
N GLY A 23 -29.07 -21.81 0.07
CA GLY A 23 -29.55 -21.74 1.45
C GLY A 23 -28.66 -20.90 2.36
N GLU A 24 -28.43 -21.38 3.58
CA GLU A 24 -27.74 -20.64 4.64
C GLU A 24 -26.30 -20.27 4.29
N THR A 25 -25.53 -21.16 3.64
CA THR A 25 -24.13 -20.88 3.27
C THR A 25 -24.01 -19.67 2.35
N ARG A 26 -24.92 -19.54 1.37
CA ARG A 26 -24.96 -18.37 0.48
C ARG A 26 -25.26 -17.10 1.27
N ASN A 27 -26.22 -17.15 2.18
CA ASN A 27 -26.58 -16.00 3.02
C ASN A 27 -25.43 -15.59 3.95
N SER A 28 -24.71 -16.53 4.54
CA SER A 28 -23.53 -16.23 5.36
C SER A 28 -22.43 -15.55 4.56
N VAL A 29 -22.15 -16.00 3.33
CA VAL A 29 -21.16 -15.37 2.46
C VAL A 29 -21.59 -13.94 2.10
N VAL A 30 -22.87 -13.75 1.72
CA VAL A 30 -23.40 -12.41 1.41
C VAL A 30 -23.30 -11.49 2.62
N ALA A 31 -23.71 -11.95 3.81
CA ALA A 31 -23.66 -11.13 5.03
C ALA A 31 -22.23 -10.68 5.37
N ILE A 32 -21.24 -11.58 5.22
CA ILE A 32 -19.82 -11.25 5.43
C ILE A 32 -19.36 -10.20 4.41
N LEU A 33 -19.72 -10.36 3.13
CA LEU A 33 -19.36 -9.40 2.09
C LEU A 33 -20.02 -8.04 2.35
N SER A 34 -21.34 -8.00 2.57
CA SER A 34 -22.07 -6.77 2.88
C SER A 34 -21.48 -6.04 4.08
N SER A 35 -21.15 -6.75 5.16
CA SER A 35 -20.50 -6.15 6.32
C SER A 35 -19.14 -5.55 5.98
N ARG A 36 -18.28 -6.26 5.25
CA ARG A 36 -16.95 -5.76 4.87
C ARG A 36 -16.99 -4.58 3.90
N TYR A 37 -17.94 -4.59 2.96
CA TYR A 37 -18.05 -3.56 1.93
C TYR A 37 -18.94 -2.38 2.33
N SER A 38 -19.64 -2.45 3.47
CA SER A 38 -20.52 -1.37 3.95
C SER A 38 -19.84 -0.01 4.06
N ILE A 39 -18.53 0.03 4.29
CA ILE A 39 -17.77 1.29 4.33
C ILE A 39 -17.76 2.03 2.98
N PHE A 40 -17.87 1.29 1.87
CA PHE A 40 -17.99 1.87 0.53
C PHE A 40 -19.42 2.31 0.20
N ASP A 41 -20.39 2.10 1.09
CA ASP A 41 -21.72 2.70 0.95
C ASP A 41 -21.73 4.15 1.45
N HIS A 42 -20.70 4.59 2.18
CA HIS A 42 -20.56 5.97 2.63
C HIS A 42 -20.31 6.90 1.45
N GLU A 43 -21.14 7.93 1.29
CA GLU A 43 -21.12 8.84 0.14
C GLU A 43 -19.76 9.53 -0.03
N ASP A 44 -19.17 10.04 1.06
CA ASP A 44 -17.82 10.63 1.02
C ASP A 44 -16.74 9.67 0.52
N VAL A 45 -16.81 8.38 0.91
CA VAL A 45 -15.84 7.37 0.44
C VAL A 45 -16.05 7.09 -1.04
N ARG A 46 -17.31 7.01 -1.50
CA ARG A 46 -17.64 6.80 -2.91
C ARG A 46 -17.16 7.96 -3.76
N ASN A 47 -17.41 9.19 -3.32
CA ASN A 47 -16.97 10.40 -4.01
C ASN A 47 -15.44 10.50 -4.06
N LEU A 48 -14.74 10.06 -3.01
CA LEU A 48 -13.28 10.04 -2.99
C LEU A 48 -12.68 9.08 -4.02
N ILE A 49 -13.31 7.93 -4.26
CA ILE A 49 -12.78 6.87 -5.14
C ILE A 49 -13.46 6.81 -6.52
N SER A 50 -14.39 7.71 -6.82
CA SER A 50 -15.21 7.65 -8.04
C SER A 50 -14.40 7.94 -9.31
N GLU A 51 -13.39 8.81 -9.20
CA GLU A 51 -12.54 9.21 -10.32
C GLU A 51 -11.06 9.22 -9.91
N ASP A 52 -10.18 8.72 -10.77
CA ASP A 52 -8.74 8.86 -10.60
C ASP A 52 -8.26 10.18 -11.20
N THR A 53 -7.81 11.09 -10.33
CA THR A 53 -7.28 12.40 -10.70
C THR A 53 -5.81 12.59 -10.28
N MET A 54 -5.14 11.54 -9.81
CA MET A 54 -3.82 11.66 -9.19
C MET A 54 -2.66 11.58 -10.19
N GLU A 55 -2.91 11.05 -11.39
CA GLU A 55 -1.90 10.84 -12.44
C GLU A 55 -0.63 10.15 -11.88
N MET A 56 -0.82 9.12 -11.06
CA MET A 56 0.27 8.47 -10.29
C MET A 56 1.42 7.99 -11.18
N ASP A 57 1.11 7.50 -12.38
CA ASP A 57 2.09 7.03 -13.36
C ASP A 57 3.04 8.12 -13.86
N THR A 58 2.74 9.39 -13.58
CA THR A 58 3.59 10.53 -13.95
C THR A 58 4.57 10.94 -12.85
N TRP A 59 4.40 10.48 -11.61
CA TRP A 59 5.18 11.00 -10.47
C TRP A 59 6.68 10.68 -10.56
N ASN A 60 7.07 9.62 -11.29
CA ASN A 60 8.48 9.26 -11.52
C ASN A 60 9.07 9.92 -12.78
N THR A 61 8.34 10.80 -13.46
CA THR A 61 8.79 11.51 -14.68
C THR A 61 8.62 13.02 -14.60
N LYS A 62 7.57 13.50 -13.92
CA LYS A 62 7.30 14.91 -13.64
C LYS A 62 7.70 15.27 -12.21
N LYS A 63 7.97 16.55 -11.94
CA LYS A 63 8.21 17.02 -10.57
C LYS A 63 6.87 17.06 -9.84
N THR A 64 6.71 16.23 -8.82
CA THR A 64 5.45 16.09 -8.07
C THR A 64 5.75 16.03 -6.58
N ALA A 65 4.89 16.67 -5.78
CA ALA A 65 4.85 16.53 -4.33
C ALA A 65 3.42 16.21 -3.93
N VAL A 66 3.24 15.16 -3.12
CA VAL A 66 1.93 14.68 -2.68
C VAL A 66 1.92 14.67 -1.16
N PHE A 67 0.90 15.29 -0.59
CA PHE A 67 0.70 15.35 0.86
C PHE A 67 -0.58 14.60 1.19
N ILE A 68 -0.48 13.64 2.10
CA ILE A 68 -1.61 12.81 2.53
C ILE A 68 -1.83 13.11 4.01
N ALA A 69 -2.96 13.73 4.32
CA ALA A 69 -3.38 13.99 5.68
C ALA A 69 -4.28 12.84 6.15
N ILE A 70 -3.85 12.12 7.19
CA ILE A 70 -4.61 11.01 7.79
C ILE A 70 -5.09 11.49 9.16
N PRO A 71 -6.41 11.52 9.44
CA PRO A 71 -6.91 11.89 10.74
C PRO A 71 -6.53 10.87 11.82
N GLU A 72 -5.93 11.33 12.93
CA GLU A 72 -5.50 10.45 14.05
C GLU A 72 -6.67 9.85 14.84
N THR A 73 -7.85 10.48 14.81
CA THR A 73 -8.96 10.15 15.70
C THR A 73 -9.90 9.07 15.18
N ASN A 74 -9.83 8.72 13.89
CA ASN A 74 -10.75 7.74 13.28
C ASN A 74 -10.05 6.74 12.36
N ASN A 75 -9.76 5.57 12.92
CA ASN A 75 -9.10 4.47 12.21
C ASN A 75 -9.98 3.76 11.17
N ALA A 76 -11.28 4.07 11.08
CA ALA A 76 -12.19 3.41 10.15
C ALA A 76 -11.75 3.57 8.69
N PHE A 77 -11.06 4.68 8.36
CA PHE A 77 -10.67 5.03 7.00
C PHE A 77 -9.20 4.75 6.66
N ASN A 78 -8.39 4.25 7.61
CA ASN A 78 -6.94 4.01 7.37
C ASN A 78 -6.69 3.01 6.23
N PHE A 79 -7.66 2.14 5.94
CA PHE A 79 -7.59 1.23 4.80
C PHE A 79 -7.49 1.98 3.46
N LEU A 80 -8.09 3.18 3.32
CA LEU A 80 -7.99 4.00 2.11
C LEU A 80 -6.55 4.46 1.89
N SER A 81 -5.89 4.94 2.93
CA SER A 81 -4.47 5.32 2.89
C SER A 81 -3.59 4.11 2.59
N SER A 82 -3.85 2.96 3.22
CA SER A 82 -3.12 1.72 2.94
C SER A 82 -3.28 1.26 1.48
N ILE A 83 -4.49 1.35 0.92
CA ILE A 83 -4.77 1.04 -0.50
C ILE A 83 -4.07 2.04 -1.42
N LEU A 84 -4.15 3.33 -1.11
CA LEU A 84 -3.49 4.39 -1.87
C LEU A 84 -1.99 4.13 -2.02
N PHE A 85 -1.31 3.76 -0.92
CA PHE A 85 0.11 3.44 -0.97
C PHE A 85 0.40 2.14 -1.72
N ALA A 86 -0.43 1.10 -1.55
CA ALA A 86 -0.28 -0.14 -2.30
C ALA A 86 -0.38 0.09 -3.83
N ILE A 87 -1.41 0.84 -4.26
CA ILE A 87 -1.60 1.23 -5.66
C ILE A 87 -0.43 2.09 -6.14
N GLY A 88 -0.01 3.08 -5.34
CA GLY A 88 1.13 3.93 -5.66
C GLY A 88 2.41 3.13 -5.89
N PHE A 89 2.73 2.19 -4.99
CA PHE A 89 3.89 1.33 -5.17
C PHE A 89 3.79 0.47 -6.42
N GLU A 90 2.63 -0.13 -6.70
CA GLU A 90 2.42 -0.96 -7.88
C GLU A 90 2.59 -0.15 -9.17
N VAL A 91 1.83 0.93 -9.33
CA VAL A 91 1.84 1.79 -10.53
C VAL A 91 3.23 2.36 -10.79
N LEU A 92 3.90 2.86 -9.76
CA LEU A 92 5.22 3.47 -9.90
C LEU A 92 6.31 2.43 -10.19
N THR A 93 6.21 1.24 -9.59
CA THR A 93 7.11 0.12 -9.87
C THR A 93 6.97 -0.31 -11.32
N HIS A 94 5.75 -0.51 -11.80
CA HIS A 94 5.47 -0.88 -13.19
C HIS A 94 5.98 0.16 -14.17
N LYS A 95 5.70 1.45 -13.91
CA LYS A 95 6.18 2.54 -14.75
C LYS A 95 7.70 2.61 -14.79
N ALA A 96 8.36 2.46 -13.65
CA ALA A 96 9.82 2.44 -13.58
C ALA A 96 10.40 1.27 -14.37
N ASP A 97 9.81 0.07 -14.25
CA ASP A 97 10.23 -1.11 -15.00
C ASP A 97 10.08 -0.91 -16.52
N ASP A 98 8.97 -0.33 -16.98
CA ASP A 98 8.76 -0.04 -18.40
C ASP A 98 9.78 0.99 -18.94
N ILE A 99 10.13 2.01 -18.14
CA ILE A 99 11.18 2.97 -18.50
C ILE A 99 12.55 2.29 -18.56
N LEU A 100 12.89 1.46 -17.57
CA LEU A 100 14.18 0.75 -17.50
C LEU A 100 14.33 -0.30 -18.61
N GLN A 101 13.22 -0.88 -19.07
CA GLN A 101 13.18 -1.81 -20.21
C GLN A 101 13.12 -1.10 -21.57
N GLY A 102 13.07 0.24 -21.60
CA GLY A 102 13.03 1.02 -22.84
C GLY A 102 11.69 0.97 -23.58
N LYS A 103 10.59 0.58 -22.90
CA LYS A 103 9.24 0.53 -23.48
C LYS A 103 8.56 1.90 -23.58
N VAL A 104 9.08 2.90 -22.86
CA VAL A 104 8.54 4.27 -22.87
C VAL A 104 9.43 5.15 -23.75
N PRO A 105 8.99 5.54 -24.97
CA PRO A 105 9.78 6.36 -25.87
C PRO A 105 10.19 7.69 -25.24
N GLY A 106 11.44 8.11 -25.45
CA GLY A 106 11.96 9.37 -24.92
C GLY A 106 12.32 9.35 -23.43
N TYR A 107 12.09 8.23 -22.72
CA TYR A 107 12.49 8.04 -21.34
C TYR A 107 13.58 6.98 -21.21
N SER A 108 14.47 7.20 -20.26
CA SER A 108 15.52 6.27 -19.87
C SER A 108 15.76 6.40 -18.37
N ARG A 109 16.68 5.61 -17.82
CA ARG A 109 17.11 5.76 -16.42
C ARG A 109 17.53 7.20 -16.06
N LYS A 110 18.06 7.99 -17.00
CA LYS A 110 18.43 9.41 -16.77
C LYS A 110 17.23 10.33 -16.55
N ASN A 111 16.06 9.93 -17.06
CA ASN A 111 14.82 10.69 -16.97
C ASN A 111 13.93 10.19 -15.83
N LEU A 112 14.24 9.01 -15.27
CA LEU A 112 13.56 8.46 -14.12
C LEU A 112 13.90 9.30 -12.89
N ARG A 113 12.88 9.90 -12.28
CA ARG A 113 13.02 10.73 -11.09
C ARG A 113 12.94 9.86 -9.85
N HIS A 114 13.84 10.12 -8.91
CA HIS A 114 13.82 9.45 -7.62
C HIS A 114 12.57 9.85 -6.83
N ILE A 115 11.76 8.87 -6.42
CA ILE A 115 10.62 9.10 -5.53
C ILE A 115 11.01 8.75 -4.11
N GLN A 116 10.77 9.69 -3.19
CA GLN A 116 10.94 9.46 -1.77
C GLN A 116 9.58 9.45 -1.08
N PHE A 117 9.21 8.31 -0.52
CA PHE A 117 8.07 8.18 0.37
C PHE A 117 8.52 8.52 1.78
N ILE A 118 7.81 9.45 2.43
CA ILE A 118 8.06 9.82 3.82
C ILE A 118 6.80 9.49 4.59
N PHE A 119 6.89 8.48 5.43
CA PHE A 119 5.82 8.10 6.33
C PHE A 119 6.11 8.66 7.71
N ASP A 120 5.63 9.88 7.92
CA ASP A 120 5.50 10.40 9.27
C ASP A 120 4.46 9.57 10.02
N GLU A 121 4.80 9.21 11.26
CA GLU A 121 3.99 8.33 12.10
C GLU A 121 3.42 7.08 11.36
N PHE A 122 4.32 6.26 10.81
CA PHE A 122 3.97 5.10 9.96
C PHE A 122 2.90 4.18 10.56
N ALA A 123 2.79 4.12 11.88
CA ALA A 123 1.81 3.32 12.56
C ALA A 123 0.35 3.72 12.26
N GLN A 124 0.08 5.00 12.03
CA GLN A 124 -1.27 5.54 11.75
C GLN A 124 -1.80 5.10 10.39
N ILE A 125 -0.92 4.85 9.41
CA ILE A 125 -1.32 4.38 8.07
C ILE A 125 -2.00 3.00 8.15
N GLY A 126 -1.64 2.20 9.16
CA GLY A 126 -2.03 0.81 9.28
C GLY A 126 -1.13 -0.12 8.46
N ARG A 127 -1.62 -1.35 8.24
CA ARG A 127 -0.83 -2.38 7.55
C ARG A 127 -0.95 -2.22 6.03
N ILE A 128 0.15 -1.83 5.40
CA ILE A 128 0.28 -1.84 3.94
C ILE A 128 0.55 -3.29 3.48
N PRO A 129 -0.25 -3.85 2.56
CA PRO A 129 -0.02 -5.19 2.02
C PRO A 129 1.35 -5.32 1.35
N ASN A 130 2.02 -6.46 1.55
CA ASN A 130 3.30 -6.80 0.93
C ASN A 130 4.44 -5.77 1.12
N PHE A 131 4.36 -4.96 2.18
CA PHE A 131 5.29 -3.84 2.39
C PHE A 131 6.76 -4.27 2.49
N ALA A 132 7.05 -5.41 3.13
CA ALA A 132 8.42 -5.93 3.25
C ALA A 132 9.03 -6.26 1.87
N GLN A 133 8.23 -6.84 0.97
CA GLN A 133 8.63 -7.19 -0.40
C GLN A 133 8.79 -5.93 -1.26
N VAL A 134 7.92 -4.93 -1.08
CA VAL A 134 8.07 -3.63 -1.72
C VAL A 134 9.38 -2.99 -1.28
N LEU A 135 9.61 -2.85 0.03
CA LEU A 135 10.79 -2.20 0.59
C LEU A 135 12.11 -2.81 0.10
N SER A 136 12.17 -4.13 -0.11
CA SER A 136 13.38 -4.80 -0.62
C SER A 136 13.62 -4.60 -2.12
N SER A 137 12.57 -4.34 -2.91
CA SER A 137 12.63 -4.34 -4.37
C SER A 137 12.61 -2.95 -5.01
N ILE A 138 12.14 -1.92 -4.30
CA ILE A 138 11.97 -0.57 -4.86
C ILE A 138 13.29 0.16 -5.16
N ARG A 139 14.40 -0.23 -4.52
CA ARG A 139 15.69 0.47 -4.66
C ARG A 139 16.20 0.51 -6.09
N SER A 140 16.04 -0.56 -6.87
CA SER A 140 16.48 -0.61 -8.27
C SER A 140 15.67 0.28 -9.20
N ARG A 141 14.55 0.83 -8.72
CA ARG A 141 13.56 1.60 -9.47
C ARG A 141 13.57 3.09 -9.11
N GLU A 142 14.68 3.57 -8.54
CA GLU A 142 14.84 4.96 -8.08
C GLU A 142 13.72 5.36 -7.10
N MET A 143 13.46 4.49 -6.12
CA MET A 143 12.48 4.74 -5.07
C MET A 143 13.09 4.45 -3.71
N SER A 144 12.77 5.27 -2.72
CA SER A 144 13.16 5.05 -1.31
C SER A 144 12.02 5.37 -0.36
N ILE A 145 12.03 4.69 0.79
CA ILE A 145 11.05 4.87 1.85
C ILE A 145 11.77 5.30 3.12
N LYS A 146 11.24 6.32 3.79
CA LYS A 146 11.57 6.70 5.15
C LYS A 146 10.41 6.34 6.06
N ILE A 147 10.68 5.47 7.03
CA ILE A 147 9.71 5.04 8.04
C ILE A 147 10.05 5.80 9.32
N ILE A 148 9.10 6.60 9.82
CA ILE A 148 9.24 7.34 11.06
C ILE A 148 8.29 6.72 12.08
N ILE A 149 8.85 6.22 13.18
CA ILE A 149 8.13 5.59 14.29
C ILE A 149 8.70 6.07 15.62
N GLN A 150 7.88 6.08 16.65
CA GLN A 150 8.28 6.49 18.01
C GLN A 150 8.95 5.33 18.77
N ALA A 151 8.52 4.09 18.50
CA ALA A 151 9.04 2.88 19.12
C ALA A 151 8.91 1.69 18.16
N VAL A 152 9.85 0.73 18.27
CA VAL A 152 9.90 -0.44 17.39
C VAL A 152 8.66 -1.33 17.55
N ASN A 153 8.09 -1.36 18.77
CA ASN A 153 6.86 -2.08 19.09
C ASN A 153 5.66 -1.72 18.18
N GLN A 154 5.61 -0.50 17.63
CA GLN A 154 4.57 -0.09 16.68
C GLN A 154 4.66 -0.93 15.40
N LEU A 155 5.88 -1.16 14.91
CA LEU A 155 6.13 -2.00 13.74
C LEU A 155 5.84 -3.47 14.06
N GLU A 156 6.21 -3.93 15.26
CA GLU A 156 5.92 -5.30 15.71
C GLU A 156 4.43 -5.61 15.75
N SER A 157 3.63 -4.70 16.30
CA SER A 157 2.19 -4.85 16.41
C SER A 157 1.52 -4.93 15.03
N LEU A 158 1.95 -4.09 14.09
CA LEU A 158 1.35 -4.00 12.76
C LEU A 158 1.74 -5.15 11.83
N TYR A 159 3.01 -5.58 11.86
CA TYR A 159 3.56 -6.53 10.89
C TYR A 159 3.92 -7.89 11.48
N LYS A 160 3.77 -8.09 12.80
CA LYS A 160 4.04 -9.36 13.50
C LYS A 160 5.41 -9.91 13.09
N SER A 161 5.51 -11.15 12.62
CA SER A 161 6.78 -11.77 12.21
C SER A 161 7.57 -10.97 11.17
N ASP A 162 6.90 -10.17 10.33
CA ASP A 162 7.53 -9.47 9.21
C ASP A 162 8.22 -8.16 9.63
N TRP A 163 7.99 -7.69 10.87
CA TRP A 163 8.56 -6.43 11.37
C TRP A 163 10.09 -6.44 11.28
N LYS A 164 10.73 -7.57 11.62
CA LYS A 164 12.19 -7.73 11.58
C LYS A 164 12.74 -7.59 10.17
N THR A 165 12.02 -8.13 9.19
CA THR A 165 12.41 -8.03 7.77
C THR A 165 12.30 -6.59 7.30
N ILE A 166 11.22 -5.89 7.64
CA ILE A 166 11.06 -4.47 7.31
C ILE A 166 12.19 -3.66 7.93
N PHE A 167 12.44 -3.88 9.21
CA PHE A 167 13.47 -3.17 9.96
C PHE A 167 14.87 -3.42 9.38
N ASN A 168 15.21 -4.67 9.04
CA ASN A 168 16.51 -5.03 8.46
C ASN A 168 16.69 -4.55 7.00
N ASN A 169 15.59 -4.39 6.25
CA ASN A 169 15.64 -3.84 4.89
C ASN A 169 15.93 -2.33 4.89
N CYS A 170 15.74 -1.64 6.02
CA CYS A 170 16.17 -0.26 6.18
C CYS A 170 17.70 -0.18 6.31
N ALA A 171 18.36 0.31 5.26
CA ALA A 171 19.82 0.44 5.23
C ALA A 171 20.39 1.45 6.24
N THR A 172 19.56 2.35 6.77
CA THR A 172 19.96 3.38 7.73
C THR A 172 18.92 3.47 8.83
N HIS A 173 19.41 3.47 10.07
CA HIS A 173 18.61 3.73 11.26
C HIS A 173 19.08 5.05 11.86
N LEU A 174 18.16 5.99 12.02
CA LEU A 174 18.38 7.22 12.77
C LEU A 174 17.66 7.08 14.11
N PHE A 175 18.43 6.94 15.19
CA PHE A 175 17.90 6.84 16.54
C PHE A 175 18.09 8.19 17.25
N LEU A 176 16.97 8.82 17.64
CA LEU A 176 16.95 10.14 18.30
C LEU A 176 16.66 10.06 19.80
N GLY A 177 16.70 8.85 20.37
CA GLY A 177 16.26 8.57 21.73
C GLY A 177 14.83 8.04 21.78
N THR A 178 14.53 7.26 22.81
CA THR A 178 13.19 6.76 23.12
C THR A 178 13.09 6.47 24.61
N ASN A 179 11.88 6.44 25.13
CA ASN A 179 11.61 5.99 26.50
C ASN A 179 11.32 4.48 26.57
N ASP A 180 11.23 3.81 25.42
CA ASP A 180 10.97 2.37 25.31
C ASP A 180 12.23 1.55 25.62
N LYS A 181 12.18 0.75 26.70
CA LYS A 181 13.33 -0.02 27.19
C LYS A 181 13.84 -1.03 26.17
N ASP A 182 12.94 -1.72 25.48
CA ASP A 182 13.31 -2.77 24.53
C ASP A 182 14.00 -2.16 23.30
N THR A 183 13.48 -1.04 22.80
CA THR A 183 14.13 -0.28 21.73
C THR A 183 15.48 0.29 22.17
N MET A 184 15.61 0.77 23.41
CA MET A 184 16.90 1.24 23.96
C MET A 184 17.93 0.11 24.04
N GLU A 185 17.55 -1.05 24.57
CA GLU A 185 18.44 -2.22 24.67
C GLU A 185 18.88 -2.70 23.29
N TYR A 186 17.95 -2.72 22.32
CA TYR A 186 18.24 -3.09 20.94
C TYR A 186 19.33 -2.21 20.29
N TYR A 187 19.25 -0.89 20.45
CA TYR A 187 20.26 0.02 19.88
C TYR A 187 21.53 0.11 20.73
N SER A 188 21.48 -0.19 22.03
CA SER A 188 22.66 -0.18 22.90
C SER A 188 23.58 -1.40 22.71
N THR A 189 23.04 -2.51 22.22
CA THR A 189 23.76 -3.79 22.07
C THR A 189 24.31 -4.02 20.65
N ARG A 190 24.02 -3.12 19.72
CA ARG A 190 24.33 -3.20 18.30
C ARG A 190 25.58 -2.40 17.93
#